data_AF-N1Q807-F1
#
_entry.id   AF-N1Q807-F1
#
_cell.length_a   1.000
_cell.length_b   1.000
_cell.length_c   1.000
_cell.angle_alpha   90.00
_cell.angle_beta   90.00
_cell.angle_gamma   90.00
#
_symmetry.space_group_name_H-M   'P 1'
#
loop_
_entity.id
_entity.type
_entity.pdbx_description
1 polymer ?
#
loop_
_entity_poly.entity_id
_entity_poly.type
_entity_poly.pdbx_seq_one_letter_code
_entity_poly.pdbx_strand_id
1 'polypeptide(L)'
;MKPEYWNAEPIWETAETQGIRTAIHMWPGSEAHLPPMEPTYVDKFNGNEHLGNKVNRILGWLDLPGPHDQGASVETPRPQLIAAYVPNVDSDGHKYGPNSTYIRSTIAEVDGMLGKIFKGIEERNLTDVVNIVVVSDHGMATTSNHRIVQLEDLVDTSLIEHTDGWPLFGLRPFDQSPEKLMEIYNEISAKVRMSEHKGKFDVYLRDKNMPQRYHFSQNDRIAPLWIVPKAGWAIAPKHEFDLVTALDRGETYNPRGLHGYDHEHPLMRAIFVARGPAFPHTPGSRLKPFQNTEVYNIICDSLGIEPRPNNGTIRLPLQTDGLHDFEAFVPEPDDPPPINHVDASILLPLPAITADGSSFKPPVPEAAIDDGDGTLDGTPSGSWRDWINDKIQEIKQWASGVFGQGKEQSSEDAEAGSGDRLVR
;
A
#
# COMPACT_ATOMS: atom_id res chain seq x y z
N MET A 1 -8.85 -9.26 10.80
CA MET A 1 -7.54 -9.87 10.46
C MET A 1 -7.56 -11.31 10.88
N LYS A 2 -7.06 -12.22 10.03
CA LYS A 2 -6.97 -13.64 10.38
C LYS A 2 -5.54 -14.02 10.80
N PRO A 3 -5.33 -14.65 11.96
CA PRO A 3 -3.99 -14.97 12.47
C PRO A 3 -3.16 -15.84 11.52
N GLU A 4 -3.79 -16.75 10.76
CA GLU A 4 -3.08 -17.67 9.88
C GLU A 4 -2.26 -17.00 8.76
N TYR A 5 -2.51 -15.72 8.47
CA TYR A 5 -1.70 -14.97 7.50
C TYR A 5 -0.38 -14.45 8.08
N TRP A 6 -0.23 -14.44 9.40
CA TRP A 6 0.91 -13.86 10.10
C TRP A 6 1.80 -14.96 10.69
N ASN A 7 2.95 -15.15 10.05
CA ASN A 7 3.86 -16.25 10.39
C ASN A 7 5.13 -15.77 11.10
N ALA A 8 5.17 -14.50 11.52
CA ALA A 8 6.32 -13.88 12.15
C ALA A 8 5.89 -13.11 13.39
N GLU A 9 6.78 -13.09 14.38
CA GLU A 9 6.63 -12.35 15.63
C GLU A 9 6.78 -10.85 15.37
N PRO A 10 5.75 -10.03 15.57
CA PRO A 10 5.84 -8.58 15.44
C PRO A 10 6.56 -7.95 16.65
N ILE A 11 7.08 -6.73 16.47
CA ILE A 11 7.86 -6.02 17.50
C ILE A 11 7.11 -5.84 18.83
N TRP A 12 5.79 -5.69 18.81
CA TRP A 12 5.01 -5.56 20.03
C TRP A 12 4.98 -6.87 20.83
N GLU A 13 4.95 -8.02 20.17
CA GLU A 13 5.02 -9.32 20.84
C GLU A 13 6.41 -9.52 21.45
N THR A 14 7.47 -9.19 20.71
CA THR A 14 8.86 -9.20 21.23
C THR A 14 9.02 -8.30 22.46
N ALA A 15 8.37 -7.13 22.46
CA ALA A 15 8.38 -6.19 23.57
C ALA A 15 7.59 -6.71 24.78
N GLU A 16 6.33 -7.13 24.59
CA GLU A 16 5.45 -7.60 25.67
C GLU A 16 6.02 -8.85 26.37
N THR A 17 6.60 -9.78 25.61
CA THR A 17 7.26 -10.98 26.17
C THR A 17 8.49 -10.66 27.00
N GLN A 18 9.09 -9.48 26.81
CA GLN A 18 10.23 -8.97 27.57
C GLN A 18 9.82 -7.90 28.59
N GLY A 19 8.53 -7.79 28.91
CA GLY A 19 8.01 -6.90 29.96
C GLY A 19 7.87 -5.44 29.55
N ILE A 20 7.98 -5.12 28.26
CA ILE A 20 7.79 -3.78 27.71
C ILE A 20 6.35 -3.65 27.23
N ARG A 21 5.57 -2.77 27.86
CA ARG A 21 4.16 -2.55 27.51
C ARG A 21 4.02 -1.75 26.22
N THR A 22 3.04 -2.11 25.40
CA THR A 22 2.93 -1.60 24.02
C THR A 22 1.56 -1.00 23.72
N ALA A 23 1.54 0.05 22.90
CA ALA A 23 0.32 0.67 22.40
C ALA A 23 0.40 0.83 20.89
N ILE A 24 -0.54 0.19 20.19
CA ILE A 24 -0.52 0.10 18.73
C ILE A 24 -1.78 0.75 18.17
N HIS A 25 -1.58 1.87 17.48
CA HIS A 25 -2.62 2.71 16.92
C HIS A 25 -2.68 2.52 15.40
N MET A 26 -3.57 1.64 14.94
CA MET A 26 -3.84 1.38 13.52
C MET A 26 -2.67 0.78 12.73
N TRP A 27 -1.78 -0.01 13.36
CA TRP A 27 -0.67 -0.64 12.65
C TRP A 27 -1.08 -1.97 12.01
N PRO A 28 -0.69 -2.25 10.76
CA PRO A 28 -0.88 -3.54 10.12
C PRO A 28 -0.51 -4.75 11.00
N GLY A 29 -1.48 -5.61 11.32
CA GLY A 29 -1.27 -6.83 12.11
C GLY A 29 -1.57 -6.74 13.59
N SER A 30 -1.77 -5.54 14.12
CA SER A 30 -2.11 -5.40 15.54
C SER A 30 -3.46 -6.01 15.91
N GLU A 31 -4.36 -6.18 14.94
CA GLU A 31 -5.70 -6.77 15.12
C GLU A 31 -5.73 -8.28 14.78
N ALA A 32 -4.59 -8.89 14.49
CA ALA A 32 -4.50 -10.29 14.11
C ALA A 32 -4.47 -11.27 15.30
N HIS A 33 -4.38 -10.77 16.54
CA HIS A 33 -4.42 -11.58 17.77
C HIS A 33 -3.42 -12.76 17.74
N LEU A 34 -2.13 -12.43 17.70
CA LEU A 34 -1.04 -13.41 17.59
C LEU A 34 -0.58 -13.91 18.96
N PRO A 35 -0.40 -15.24 19.15
CA PRO A 35 0.18 -15.78 20.37
C PRO A 35 1.70 -15.55 20.40
N PRO A 36 2.34 -15.49 21.61
CA PRO A 36 1.75 -15.75 22.91
C PRO A 36 1.24 -14.50 23.63
N MET A 37 1.52 -13.29 23.14
CA MET A 37 1.20 -12.03 23.80
C MET A 37 0.64 -11.00 22.83
N GLU A 38 -0.45 -10.35 23.24
CA GLU A 38 -1.06 -9.24 22.50
C GLU A 38 -0.51 -7.89 22.97
N PRO A 39 -0.61 -6.83 22.15
CA PRO A 39 -0.31 -5.49 22.62
C PRO A 39 -1.22 -5.09 23.80
N THR A 40 -0.66 -4.39 24.78
CA THR A 40 -1.44 -3.86 25.92
C THR A 40 -2.60 -2.97 25.46
N TYR A 41 -2.37 -2.14 24.44
CA TYR A 41 -3.39 -1.32 23.80
C TYR A 41 -3.40 -1.54 22.30
N VAL A 42 -4.59 -1.77 21.73
CA VAL A 42 -4.80 -1.82 20.29
C VAL A 42 -5.99 -0.94 19.93
N ASP A 43 -5.73 0.07 19.10
CA ASP A 43 -6.79 0.81 18.43
C ASP A 43 -6.91 0.29 16.98
N LYS A 44 -8.13 -0.15 16.62
CA LYS A 44 -8.44 -0.71 15.30
C LYS A 44 -8.27 0.32 14.19
N PHE A 45 -7.97 -0.14 12.98
CA PHE A 45 -7.86 0.72 11.82
C PHE A 45 -9.14 1.55 11.61
N ASN A 46 -9.00 2.88 11.61
CA ASN A 46 -10.04 3.82 11.23
C ASN A 46 -9.49 4.84 10.22
N GLY A 47 -9.74 4.60 8.93
CA GLY A 47 -9.28 5.49 7.86
C GLY A 47 -9.86 6.91 7.87
N ASN A 48 -10.85 7.18 8.72
CA ASN A 48 -11.46 8.51 8.89
C ASN A 48 -10.99 9.23 10.16
N GLU A 49 -10.02 8.67 10.89
CA GLU A 49 -9.55 9.30 12.12
C GLU A 49 -8.80 10.61 11.85
N HIS A 50 -9.23 11.66 12.56
CA HIS A 50 -8.59 12.96 12.49
C HIS A 50 -7.19 12.94 13.12
N LEU A 51 -6.22 13.57 12.44
CA LEU A 51 -4.83 13.67 12.91
C LEU A 51 -4.72 14.20 14.34
N GLY A 52 -5.57 15.15 14.74
CA GLY A 52 -5.59 15.71 16.10
C GLY A 52 -5.94 14.67 17.17
N ASN A 53 -6.83 13.71 16.87
CA ASN A 53 -7.16 12.64 17.81
C ASN A 53 -5.96 11.70 18.01
N LYS A 54 -5.19 11.44 16.95
CA LYS A 54 -3.95 10.66 17.01
C LYS A 54 -2.93 11.31 17.95
N VAL A 55 -2.75 12.63 17.85
CA VAL A 55 -1.88 13.39 18.78
C VAL A 55 -2.35 13.21 20.21
N ASN A 56 -3.64 13.43 20.48
CA ASN A 56 -4.20 13.29 21.83
C ASN A 56 -4.06 11.86 22.37
N ARG A 57 -4.22 10.85 21.50
CA ARG A 57 -4.09 9.44 21.87
C ARG A 57 -2.66 9.08 22.27
N ILE A 58 -1.68 9.48 21.44
CA ILE A 58 -0.25 9.24 21.70
C ILE A 58 0.19 9.94 22.98
N LEU A 59 -0.10 11.24 23.12
CA LEU A 59 0.28 12.00 24.31
C LEU A 59 -0.46 11.51 25.56
N GLY A 60 -1.72 11.10 25.42
CA GLY A 60 -2.51 10.53 26.51
C GLY A 60 -1.92 9.22 27.05
N TRP A 61 -1.31 8.40 26.19
CA TRP A 61 -0.55 7.24 26.66
C TRP A 61 0.72 7.62 27.41
N LEU A 62 1.43 8.66 26.96
CA LEU A 62 2.62 9.16 27.66
C LEU A 62 2.28 9.74 29.05
N ASP A 63 1.07 10.26 29.23
CA ASP A 63 0.58 10.83 30.49
C ASP A 63 0.17 9.77 31.53
N LEU A 64 0.12 8.48 31.15
CA LEU A 64 -0.17 7.41 32.10
C LEU A 64 0.94 7.32 33.17
N PRO A 65 0.61 7.00 34.43
CA PRO A 65 1.61 6.75 35.45
C PRO A 65 2.55 5.60 35.07
N GLY A 66 3.85 5.83 35.24
CA GLY A 66 4.88 4.84 34.97
C GLY A 66 4.94 3.75 36.04
N PRO A 67 5.66 2.65 35.80
CA PRO A 67 5.72 1.51 36.72
C PRO A 67 6.18 1.82 38.15
N HIS A 68 6.89 2.94 38.35
CA HIS A 68 7.42 3.36 39.65
C HIS A 68 6.65 4.54 40.27
N ASP A 69 5.62 5.05 39.59
CA ASP A 69 4.81 6.16 40.08
C ASP A 69 3.75 5.65 41.08
N GLN A 70 3.37 6.47 42.06
CA GLN A 70 2.34 6.09 43.04
C GLN A 70 0.97 5.77 42.41
N GLY A 71 0.70 6.31 41.21
CA GLY A 71 -0.51 6.06 40.43
C GLY A 71 -0.41 4.89 39.44
N ALA A 72 0.68 4.12 39.46
CA ALA A 72 0.88 2.99 38.55
C ALA A 72 -0.28 1.99 38.65
N SER A 73 -0.79 1.57 37.50
CA SER A 73 -1.87 0.58 37.40
C SER A 73 -1.42 -0.58 36.53
N VAL A 74 -1.71 -1.80 36.96
CA VAL A 74 -1.51 -3.01 36.15
C VAL A 74 -2.57 -3.12 35.05
N GLU A 75 -3.75 -2.53 35.27
CA GLU A 75 -4.85 -2.51 34.29
C GLU A 75 -4.64 -1.44 33.22
N THR A 76 -3.98 -0.33 33.57
CA THR A 76 -3.67 0.76 32.64
C THR A 76 -2.19 1.18 32.71
N PRO A 77 -1.26 0.28 32.39
CA PRO A 77 0.17 0.57 32.50
C PRO A 77 0.63 1.52 31.39
N ARG A 78 1.52 2.47 31.70
CA ARG A 78 2.11 3.33 30.66
C ARG A 78 2.90 2.49 29.64
N PRO A 79 2.59 2.57 28.33
CA PRO A 79 3.36 1.89 27.30
C PRO A 79 4.73 2.54 27.09
N GLN A 80 5.69 1.72 26.69
CA GLN A 80 7.07 2.12 26.36
C GLN A 80 7.36 2.03 24.86
N LEU A 81 6.60 1.19 24.14
CA LEU A 81 6.54 1.20 22.67
C LEU A 81 5.17 1.74 22.25
N ILE A 82 5.17 2.82 21.48
CA ILE A 82 3.98 3.36 20.84
C ILE A 82 4.20 3.34 19.33
N ALA A 83 3.33 2.65 18.58
CA ALA A 83 3.35 2.64 17.12
C ALA A 83 2.04 3.25 16.60
N ALA A 84 2.12 4.19 15.66
CA ALA A 84 0.95 4.86 15.12
C ALA A 84 1.04 5.03 13.60
N TYR A 85 -0.06 4.76 12.90
CA TYR A 85 -0.16 4.86 11.45
C TYR A 85 -0.99 6.09 11.00
N VAL A 86 -0.55 6.71 9.90
CA VAL A 86 -1.16 7.88 9.27
C VAL A 86 -1.42 7.58 7.79
N PRO A 87 -2.66 7.20 7.39
CA PRO A 87 -2.96 6.78 6.01
C PRO A 87 -3.09 7.94 5.01
N ASN A 88 -3.06 9.18 5.48
CA ASN A 88 -3.47 10.35 4.70
C ASN A 88 -2.63 10.58 3.43
N VAL A 89 -1.30 10.48 3.56
CA VAL A 89 -0.36 10.78 2.47
C VAL A 89 -0.51 9.75 1.34
N ASP A 90 -0.63 8.47 1.67
CA ASP A 90 -0.87 7.42 0.68
C ASP A 90 -2.24 7.59 0.00
N SER A 91 -3.30 7.75 0.80
CA SER A 91 -4.67 7.91 0.28
C SER A 91 -4.80 9.09 -0.68
N ASP A 92 -4.24 10.25 -0.33
CA ASP A 92 -4.27 11.43 -1.21
C ASP A 92 -3.27 11.32 -2.36
N GLY A 93 -2.18 10.56 -2.18
CA GLY A 93 -1.23 10.21 -3.24
C GLY A 93 -1.89 9.40 -4.35
N HIS A 94 -2.66 8.36 -3.99
CA HIS A 94 -3.49 7.62 -4.95
C HIS A 94 -4.54 8.50 -5.61
N LYS A 95 -5.25 9.32 -4.82
CA LYS A 95 -6.39 10.11 -5.30
C LYS A 95 -6.00 11.24 -6.25
N TYR A 96 -4.95 11.99 -5.92
CA TYR A 96 -4.58 13.21 -6.63
C TYR A 96 -3.24 13.09 -7.38
N GLY A 97 -2.42 12.11 -7.05
CA GLY A 97 -1.08 11.93 -7.59
C GLY A 97 -0.01 12.60 -6.72
N PRO A 98 1.23 12.05 -6.71
CA PRO A 98 2.31 12.54 -5.84
C PRO A 98 2.81 13.94 -6.21
N ASN A 99 2.53 14.40 -7.44
CA ASN A 99 2.94 15.73 -7.94
C ASN A 99 1.79 16.77 -7.92
N SER A 100 0.71 16.50 -7.19
CA SER A 100 -0.43 17.41 -7.10
C SER A 100 -0.21 18.53 -6.08
N THR A 101 -0.93 19.65 -6.20
CA THR A 101 -0.95 20.66 -5.12
C THR A 101 -1.68 20.17 -3.88
N TYR A 102 -2.61 19.21 -4.03
CA TYR A 102 -3.34 18.62 -2.92
C TYR A 102 -2.42 17.84 -1.97
N ILE A 103 -1.50 17.03 -2.51
CA ILE A 103 -0.57 16.25 -1.68
C ILE A 103 0.34 17.14 -0.82
N ARG A 104 0.68 18.35 -1.30
CA ARG A 104 1.47 19.32 -0.53
C ARG A 104 0.72 19.77 0.72
N SER A 105 -0.59 19.99 0.61
CA SER A 105 -1.43 20.31 1.77
C SER A 105 -1.50 19.14 2.74
N THR A 106 -1.71 17.91 2.24
CA THR A 106 -1.75 16.70 3.08
C THR A 106 -0.43 16.49 3.84
N ILE A 107 0.71 16.68 3.17
CA ILE A 107 2.03 16.61 3.80
C ILE A 107 2.17 17.68 4.89
N ALA A 108 1.75 18.92 4.62
CA ALA A 108 1.80 20.01 5.60
C ALA A 108 0.91 19.73 6.83
N GLU A 109 -0.25 19.07 6.64
CA GLU A 109 -1.11 18.67 7.76
C GLU A 109 -0.47 17.59 8.63
N VAL A 110 0.19 16.59 8.02
CA VAL A 110 0.92 15.53 8.72
C VAL A 110 2.16 16.09 9.42
N ASP A 111 2.90 17.01 8.78
CA ASP A 111 4.00 17.74 9.42
C ASP A 111 3.49 18.54 10.64
N GLY A 112 2.36 19.23 10.51
CA GLY A 112 1.70 19.91 11.62
C GLY A 112 1.25 18.98 12.76
N MET A 113 0.85 17.74 12.44
CA MET A 113 0.58 16.70 13.44
C MET A 113 1.86 16.33 14.20
N LEU A 114 2.95 16.05 13.49
CA LEU A 114 4.25 15.74 14.09
C LEU A 114 4.74 16.89 14.97
N GLY A 115 4.62 18.14 14.50
CA GLY A 115 4.94 19.35 15.27
C GLY A 115 4.20 19.42 16.61
N LYS A 116 2.92 19.04 16.64
CA LYS A 116 2.14 18.97 17.89
C LYS A 116 2.62 17.86 18.83
N ILE A 117 3.04 16.71 18.30
CA ILE A 117 3.63 15.62 19.10
C ILE A 117 4.95 16.09 19.72
N PHE A 118 5.86 16.65 18.92
CA PHE A 118 7.14 17.15 19.41
C PHE A 118 6.97 18.22 20.49
N LYS A 119 6.08 19.18 20.25
CA LYS A 119 5.74 20.21 21.25
C LYS A 119 5.16 19.60 22.52
N GLY A 120 4.24 18.63 22.39
CA GLY A 120 3.64 17.96 23.54
C GLY A 120 4.65 17.18 24.39
N ILE A 121 5.68 16.60 23.77
CA ILE A 121 6.79 15.92 24.45
C ILE A 121 7.69 16.94 25.17
N GLU A 122 8.01 18.06 24.53
CA GLU A 122 8.79 19.14 25.14
C GLU A 122 8.07 19.74 26.36
N GLU A 123 6.77 20.03 26.24
CA GLU A 123 5.93 20.54 27.35
C GLU A 123 5.88 19.59 28.56
N ARG A 124 6.16 18.29 28.35
CA ARG A 124 6.24 17.25 29.39
C ARG A 124 7.66 17.01 29.91
N ASN A 125 8.66 17.76 29.44
CA ASN A 125 10.08 17.54 29.71
C ASN A 125 10.55 16.13 29.32
N LEU A 126 10.00 15.56 28.26
CA LEU A 126 10.30 14.20 27.80
C LEU A 126 11.29 14.15 26.63
N THR A 127 11.84 15.29 26.21
CA THR A 127 12.74 15.40 25.05
C THR A 127 13.98 14.51 25.15
N ASP A 128 14.57 14.41 26.35
CA ASP A 128 15.77 13.59 26.60
C ASP A 128 15.44 12.17 27.05
N VAL A 129 14.16 11.78 26.96
CA VAL A 129 13.63 10.48 27.41
C VAL A 129 13.05 9.69 26.24
N VAL A 130 12.27 10.35 25.38
CA VAL A 130 11.53 9.69 24.30
C VAL A 130 12.38 9.59 23.04
N ASN A 131 12.42 8.39 22.48
CA ASN A 131 12.93 8.13 21.13
C ASN A 131 11.77 8.19 20.14
N ILE A 132 11.90 8.98 19.08
CA ILE A 132 10.96 9.05 17.97
C ILE A 132 11.65 8.53 16.72
N VAL A 133 10.97 7.60 16.04
CA VAL A 133 11.35 7.10 14.73
C VAL A 133 10.15 7.31 13.79
N VAL A 134 10.36 8.10 12.74
CA VAL A 134 9.39 8.36 11.67
C VAL A 134 9.81 7.57 10.45
N VAL A 135 8.90 6.74 9.93
CA VAL A 135 9.12 5.90 8.76
C VAL A 135 7.96 6.03 7.77
N SER A 136 8.18 5.60 6.53
CA SER A 136 7.09 5.18 5.63
C SER A 136 7.30 3.74 5.18
N ASP A 137 6.25 3.12 4.68
CA ASP A 137 6.24 1.78 4.10
C ASP A 137 6.82 1.76 2.68
N HIS A 138 6.49 2.76 1.87
CA HIS A 138 6.97 2.92 0.49
C HIS A 138 6.93 4.38 0.03
N GLY A 139 7.31 4.60 -1.24
CA GLY A 139 7.08 5.84 -1.97
C GLY A 139 5.83 5.78 -2.87
N MET A 140 5.79 6.61 -3.91
CA MET A 140 4.64 6.75 -4.83
C MET A 140 5.13 7.19 -6.23
N ALA A 141 4.55 6.66 -7.30
CA ALA A 141 4.84 7.07 -8.68
C ALA A 141 3.57 7.55 -9.41
N THR A 142 3.72 8.50 -10.34
CA THR A 142 2.59 9.06 -11.09
C THR A 142 2.11 8.13 -12.21
N THR A 143 0.80 7.90 -12.30
CA THR A 143 0.17 7.15 -13.41
C THR A 143 -0.28 8.08 -14.54
N SER A 144 -0.52 7.52 -15.72
CA SER A 144 -1.00 8.28 -16.89
C SER A 144 -1.70 7.36 -17.87
N ASN A 145 -2.74 7.84 -18.57
CA ASN A 145 -3.36 7.11 -19.69
C ASN A 145 -2.34 6.70 -20.77
N HIS A 146 -1.27 7.47 -20.95
CA HIS A 146 -0.22 7.15 -21.95
C HIS A 146 0.76 6.07 -21.46
N ARG A 147 0.63 5.64 -20.21
CA ARG A 147 1.45 4.61 -19.58
C ARG A 147 0.62 3.45 -19.03
N ILE A 148 -0.45 3.09 -19.73
CA ILE A 148 -1.26 1.91 -19.44
C ILE A 148 -0.95 0.80 -20.45
N VAL A 149 -0.86 -0.43 -19.95
CA VAL A 149 -0.85 -1.66 -20.76
C VAL A 149 -2.10 -2.47 -20.41
N GLN A 150 -2.85 -2.92 -21.41
CA GLN A 150 -4.03 -3.77 -21.16
C GLN A 150 -3.59 -5.20 -20.86
N LEU A 151 -4.17 -5.82 -19.83
CA LEU A 151 -3.82 -7.18 -19.43
C LEU A 151 -4.13 -8.18 -20.55
N GLU A 152 -5.24 -8.00 -21.25
CA GLU A 152 -5.69 -8.83 -22.38
C GLU A 152 -4.75 -8.75 -23.58
N ASP A 153 -3.94 -7.69 -23.69
CA ASP A 153 -2.92 -7.61 -24.73
C ASP A 153 -1.69 -8.46 -24.34
N LEU A 154 -1.51 -8.77 -23.04
CA LEU A 154 -0.38 -9.53 -22.50
C LEU A 154 -0.65 -11.02 -22.36
N VAL A 155 -1.85 -11.43 -22.01
CA VAL A 155 -2.20 -12.83 -21.76
C VAL A 155 -3.67 -13.10 -22.07
N ASP A 156 -4.00 -14.31 -22.53
CA ASP A 156 -5.39 -14.77 -22.59
C ASP A 156 -5.95 -14.91 -21.16
N THR A 157 -6.76 -13.94 -20.75
CA THR A 157 -7.33 -13.86 -19.41
C THR A 157 -8.32 -14.99 -19.12
N SER A 158 -8.83 -15.69 -20.14
CA SER A 158 -9.70 -16.86 -19.94
C SER A 158 -8.96 -18.06 -19.33
N LEU A 159 -7.62 -18.08 -19.40
CA LEU A 159 -6.79 -19.10 -18.79
C LEU A 159 -6.53 -18.83 -17.29
N ILE A 160 -6.83 -17.63 -16.80
CA ILE A 160 -6.47 -17.14 -15.47
C ILE A 160 -7.63 -17.36 -14.50
N GLU A 161 -7.41 -18.19 -13.48
CA GLU A 161 -8.37 -18.43 -12.40
C GLU A 161 -8.38 -17.26 -11.42
N HIS A 162 -7.18 -16.77 -11.07
CA HIS A 162 -7.02 -15.72 -10.07
C HIS A 162 -5.77 -14.86 -10.35
N THR A 163 -5.83 -13.61 -9.91
CA THR A 163 -4.71 -12.67 -9.95
C THR A 163 -4.35 -12.21 -8.54
N ASP A 164 -3.12 -12.46 -8.12
CA ASP A 164 -2.55 -11.99 -6.86
C ASP A 164 -1.93 -10.61 -7.06
N GLY A 165 -2.07 -9.75 -6.05
CA GLY A 165 -1.41 -8.45 -6.02
C GLY A 165 -2.06 -7.40 -6.92
N TRP A 166 -1.60 -6.16 -6.75
CA TRP A 166 -1.86 -5.02 -7.61
C TRP A 166 -0.92 -3.90 -7.15
N PRO A 167 -0.24 -3.15 -8.05
CA PRO A 167 -0.31 -3.15 -9.51
C PRO A 167 0.57 -4.20 -10.21
N LEU A 168 1.25 -5.02 -9.42
CA LEU A 168 1.93 -6.23 -9.87
C LEU A 168 0.87 -7.31 -10.12
N PHE A 169 0.99 -8.08 -11.20
CA PHE A 169 0.01 -9.12 -11.53
C PHE A 169 0.64 -10.51 -11.36
N GLY A 170 0.37 -11.14 -10.22
CA GLY A 170 0.67 -12.55 -9.97
C GLY A 170 -0.41 -13.43 -10.60
N LEU A 171 -0.12 -14.09 -11.71
CA LEU A 171 -1.09 -14.90 -12.43
C LEU A 171 -1.17 -16.32 -11.84
N ARG A 172 -2.39 -16.77 -11.53
CA ARG A 172 -2.73 -18.16 -11.20
C ARG A 172 -3.64 -18.73 -12.28
N PRO A 173 -3.08 -19.46 -13.26
CA PRO A 173 -3.89 -20.14 -14.27
C PRO A 173 -4.70 -21.30 -13.70
N PHE A 174 -5.77 -21.71 -14.38
CA PHE A 174 -6.51 -22.94 -14.06
C PHE A 174 -5.62 -24.20 -14.19
N ASP A 175 -4.76 -24.22 -15.20
CA ASP A 175 -3.74 -25.26 -15.39
C ASP A 175 -2.36 -24.71 -14.98
N GLN A 176 -1.92 -25.09 -13.79
CA GLN A 176 -0.63 -24.71 -13.23
C GLN A 176 0.47 -25.76 -13.49
N SER A 177 0.29 -26.64 -14.48
CA SER A 177 1.35 -27.55 -14.91
C SER A 177 2.61 -26.78 -15.34
N PRO A 178 3.82 -27.33 -15.10
CA PRO A 178 5.06 -26.68 -15.51
C PRO A 178 5.11 -26.32 -17.00
N GLU A 179 4.50 -27.16 -17.86
CA GLU A 179 4.40 -26.95 -19.29
C GLU A 179 3.53 -25.73 -19.61
N LYS A 180 2.35 -25.64 -19.01
CA LYS A 180 1.42 -24.53 -19.27
C LYS A 180 1.93 -23.20 -18.72
N LEU A 181 2.51 -23.20 -17.52
CA LEU A 181 3.15 -22.01 -16.96
C LEU A 181 4.28 -21.50 -17.84
N MET A 182 5.09 -22.41 -18.40
CA MET A 182 6.18 -22.06 -19.30
C MET A 182 5.65 -21.52 -20.64
N GLU A 183 4.55 -22.05 -21.16
CA GLU A 183 3.87 -21.57 -22.36
C GLU A 183 3.41 -20.11 -22.17
N ILE A 184 2.65 -19.83 -21.12
CA ILE A 184 2.15 -18.47 -20.80
C ILE A 184 3.33 -17.51 -20.57
N TYR A 185 4.34 -17.94 -19.82
CA TYR A 185 5.54 -17.14 -19.60
C TYR A 185 6.25 -16.79 -20.91
N ASN A 186 6.41 -17.75 -21.83
CA ASN A 186 7.08 -17.51 -23.10
C ASN A 186 6.31 -16.54 -23.99
N GLU A 187 4.97 -16.62 -24.00
CA GLU A 187 4.11 -15.68 -24.72
C GLU A 187 4.31 -14.25 -24.20
N ILE A 188 4.19 -14.04 -22.89
CA ILE A 188 4.38 -12.73 -22.26
C ILE A 188 5.83 -12.25 -22.47
N SER A 189 6.82 -13.13 -22.33
CA SER A 189 8.24 -12.81 -22.52
C SER A 189 8.57 -12.38 -23.95
N ALA A 190 7.89 -12.96 -24.94
CA ALA A 190 7.99 -12.49 -26.33
C ALA A 190 7.45 -11.06 -26.49
N LYS A 191 6.32 -10.75 -25.84
CA LYS A 191 5.71 -9.40 -25.85
C LYS A 191 6.65 -8.36 -25.25
N VAL A 192 7.36 -8.65 -24.15
CA VAL A 192 8.37 -7.74 -23.55
C VAL A 192 9.42 -7.25 -24.58
N ARG A 193 9.72 -8.06 -25.60
CA ARG A 193 10.74 -7.73 -26.62
C ARG A 193 10.19 -6.95 -27.81
N MET A 194 8.87 -6.87 -27.97
CA MET A 194 8.23 -6.11 -29.04
C MET A 194 8.42 -4.61 -28.82
N SER A 195 8.59 -3.84 -29.89
CA SER A 195 8.77 -2.37 -29.82
C SER A 195 7.63 -1.70 -29.05
N GLU A 196 6.42 -2.24 -29.17
CA GLU A 196 5.24 -1.77 -28.47
C GLU A 196 5.31 -1.92 -26.94
N HIS A 197 5.95 -2.96 -26.40
CA HIS A 197 5.99 -3.23 -24.95
C HIS A 197 7.36 -3.12 -24.31
N LYS A 198 8.40 -2.88 -25.12
CA LYS A 198 9.78 -2.78 -24.66
C LYS A 198 9.92 -1.69 -23.58
N GLY A 199 10.38 -2.10 -22.40
CA GLY A 199 10.62 -1.20 -21.27
C GLY A 199 9.38 -0.85 -20.44
N LYS A 200 8.23 -1.49 -20.67
CA LYS A 200 6.98 -1.23 -19.92
C LYS A 200 6.80 -2.13 -18.71
N PHE A 201 7.22 -3.39 -18.79
CA PHE A 201 7.09 -4.38 -17.73
C PHE A 201 8.14 -5.49 -17.90
N ASP A 202 8.35 -6.27 -16.84
CA ASP A 202 9.07 -7.54 -16.86
C ASP A 202 8.12 -8.70 -16.55
N VAL A 203 8.53 -9.93 -16.86
CA VAL A 203 7.81 -11.16 -16.49
C VAL A 203 8.75 -12.15 -15.82
N TYR A 204 8.29 -12.79 -14.74
CA TYR A 204 9.07 -13.74 -13.95
C TYR A 204 8.24 -14.97 -13.60
N LEU A 205 8.88 -16.13 -13.59
CA LEU A 205 8.41 -17.34 -12.92
C LEU A 205 9.03 -17.38 -11.52
N ARG A 206 8.18 -17.51 -10.49
CA ARG A 206 8.55 -17.55 -9.08
C ARG A 206 9.72 -18.49 -8.82
N ASP A 207 9.64 -19.69 -9.40
CA ASP A 207 10.55 -20.81 -9.13
C ASP A 207 11.72 -20.92 -10.11
N LYS A 208 11.85 -20.01 -11.09
CA LYS A 208 12.92 -20.08 -12.10
C LYS A 208 13.80 -18.85 -12.20
N ASN A 209 13.21 -17.65 -12.28
CA ASN A 209 13.97 -16.45 -12.63
C ASN A 209 13.54 -15.19 -11.87
N MET A 210 12.74 -15.32 -10.81
CA MET A 210 12.47 -14.21 -9.90
C MET A 210 13.81 -13.63 -9.37
N PRO A 211 14.04 -12.30 -9.45
CA PRO A 211 15.29 -11.70 -8.98
C PRO A 211 15.54 -12.01 -7.49
N GLN A 212 16.72 -12.56 -7.19
CA GLN A 212 17.07 -12.96 -5.82
C GLN A 212 16.99 -11.78 -4.82
N ARG A 213 17.35 -10.56 -5.27
CA ARG A 213 17.27 -9.34 -4.44
C ARG A 213 15.86 -8.97 -3.98
N TYR A 214 14.82 -9.50 -4.60
CA TYR A 214 13.44 -9.30 -4.13
C TYR A 214 13.11 -10.17 -2.93
N HIS A 215 13.84 -11.27 -2.70
CA HIS A 215 13.50 -12.28 -1.69
C HIS A 215 12.03 -12.74 -1.79
N PHE A 216 11.48 -12.78 -3.01
CA PHE A 216 10.04 -12.95 -3.30
C PHE A 216 9.76 -14.26 -4.06
N SER A 217 10.18 -15.40 -3.50
CA SER A 217 9.95 -16.72 -4.12
C SER A 217 9.69 -17.86 -3.14
N GLN A 218 10.05 -17.72 -1.86
CA GLN A 218 10.01 -18.81 -0.87
C GLN A 218 8.68 -18.88 -0.11
N ASN A 219 7.55 -18.78 -0.81
CA ASN A 219 6.22 -18.91 -0.19
C ASN A 219 5.16 -19.32 -1.23
N ASP A 220 4.31 -20.29 -0.90
CA ASP A 220 3.24 -20.76 -1.81
C ASP A 220 2.11 -19.74 -2.03
N ARG A 221 2.00 -18.74 -1.15
CA ARG A 221 1.11 -17.60 -1.33
C ARG A 221 1.53 -16.68 -2.48
N ILE A 222 2.77 -16.80 -2.96
CA ILE A 222 3.26 -16.08 -4.13
C ILE A 222 2.81 -16.86 -5.38
N ALA A 223 2.08 -16.20 -6.28
CA ALA A 223 1.69 -16.76 -7.56
C ALA A 223 2.90 -17.32 -8.35
N PRO A 224 2.72 -18.38 -9.17
CA PRO A 224 3.81 -19.01 -9.89
C PRO A 224 4.41 -18.13 -11.02
N LEU A 225 3.64 -17.18 -11.55
CA LEU A 225 4.06 -16.28 -12.64
C LEU A 225 3.67 -14.84 -12.29
N TRP A 226 4.59 -13.89 -12.49
CA TRP A 226 4.38 -12.47 -12.19
C TRP A 226 4.68 -11.59 -13.38
N ILE A 227 3.80 -10.62 -13.64
CA ILE A 227 4.06 -9.47 -14.50
C ILE A 227 4.32 -8.25 -13.60
N VAL A 228 5.49 -7.64 -13.77
CA VAL A 228 5.97 -6.53 -12.94
C VAL A 228 6.09 -5.27 -13.81
N PRO A 229 5.17 -4.31 -13.72
CA PRO A 229 5.29 -3.06 -14.47
C PRO A 229 6.53 -2.27 -14.02
N LYS A 230 7.12 -1.51 -14.95
CA LYS A 230 8.14 -0.50 -14.59
C LYS A 230 7.45 0.68 -13.90
N ALA A 231 8.15 1.34 -12.98
CA ALA A 231 7.59 2.48 -12.24
C ALA A 231 6.97 3.52 -13.20
N GLY A 232 5.76 3.97 -12.88
CA GLY A 232 4.95 4.90 -13.68
C GLY A 232 4.19 4.27 -14.85
N TRP A 233 4.42 2.98 -15.17
CA TRP A 233 3.48 2.18 -15.97
C TRP A 233 2.45 1.51 -15.06
N ALA A 234 1.23 1.33 -15.55
CA ALA A 234 0.23 0.48 -14.91
C ALA A 234 -0.28 -0.57 -15.90
N ILE A 235 -0.67 -1.72 -15.36
CA ILE A 235 -1.40 -2.73 -16.11
C ILE A 235 -2.85 -2.66 -15.63
N ALA A 236 -3.78 -2.61 -16.57
CA ALA A 236 -5.21 -2.57 -16.28
C ALA A 236 -5.93 -3.65 -17.10
N PRO A 237 -6.84 -4.42 -16.51
CA PRO A 237 -7.81 -5.19 -17.28
C PRO A 237 -8.79 -4.27 -18.00
N LYS A 238 -9.20 -4.61 -19.24
CA LYS A 238 -10.15 -3.79 -20.02
C LYS A 238 -11.48 -3.56 -19.32
N HIS A 239 -11.95 -4.53 -18.54
CA HIS A 239 -13.19 -4.39 -17.77
C HIS A 239 -13.10 -3.38 -16.62
N GLU A 240 -11.88 -3.07 -16.14
CA GLU A 240 -11.66 -2.02 -15.14
C GLU A 240 -11.40 -0.67 -15.79
N PHE A 241 -10.61 -0.66 -16.88
CA PHE A 241 -10.28 0.55 -17.61
C PHE A 241 -9.91 0.24 -19.08
N ASP A 242 -10.89 0.33 -19.98
CA ASP A 242 -10.65 0.25 -21.42
C ASP A 242 -10.00 1.55 -21.92
N LEU A 243 -8.72 1.48 -22.26
CA LEU A 243 -7.89 2.64 -22.59
C LEU A 243 -8.40 3.37 -23.83
N VAL A 244 -8.84 2.64 -24.86
CA VAL A 244 -9.29 3.25 -26.12
C VAL A 244 -10.57 4.04 -25.85
N THR A 245 -11.54 3.40 -25.19
CA THR A 245 -12.82 4.02 -24.84
C THR A 245 -12.63 5.19 -23.88
N ALA A 246 -11.74 5.05 -22.89
CA ALA A 246 -11.45 6.11 -21.93
C ALA A 246 -10.82 7.34 -22.60
N LEU A 247 -9.89 7.13 -23.54
CA LEU A 247 -9.29 8.22 -24.31
C LEU A 247 -10.34 8.95 -25.17
N ASP A 248 -11.24 8.21 -25.84
CA ASP A 248 -12.32 8.78 -26.65
C ASP A 248 -13.29 9.63 -25.81
N ARG A 249 -13.52 9.24 -24.55
CA ARG A 249 -14.39 9.96 -23.60
C ARG A 249 -13.69 11.05 -22.80
N GLY A 250 -12.36 11.19 -22.95
CA GLY A 250 -11.56 12.09 -22.12
C GLY A 250 -11.51 11.69 -20.64
N GLU A 251 -11.78 10.42 -20.34
CA GLU A 251 -11.68 9.86 -19.00
C GLU A 251 -10.21 9.71 -18.61
N THR A 252 -9.90 9.87 -17.32
CA THR A 252 -8.54 9.63 -16.85
C THR A 252 -8.46 8.43 -15.93
N TYR A 253 -7.38 7.67 -16.10
CA TYR A 253 -7.04 6.55 -15.26
C TYR A 253 -6.95 6.97 -13.79
N ASN A 254 -7.52 6.15 -12.93
CA ASN A 254 -7.35 6.22 -11.49
C ASN A 254 -6.93 4.84 -10.97
N PRO A 255 -6.02 4.79 -9.98
CA PRO A 255 -5.50 5.91 -9.21
C PRO A 255 -4.48 6.77 -9.98
N ARG A 256 -4.24 7.99 -9.50
CA ARG A 256 -3.29 8.99 -10.04
C ARG A 256 -1.86 8.78 -9.55
N GLY A 257 -1.73 8.20 -8.36
CA GLY A 257 -0.48 7.68 -7.81
C GLY A 257 -0.57 6.17 -7.69
N LEU A 258 0.56 5.48 -7.80
CA LEU A 258 0.63 4.03 -7.61
C LEU A 258 1.98 3.63 -7.03
N HIS A 259 2.02 2.53 -6.29
CA HIS A 259 3.23 1.99 -5.67
C HIS A 259 3.23 0.46 -5.73
N GLY A 260 4.30 -0.18 -5.26
CA GLY A 260 4.50 -1.64 -5.36
C GLY A 260 5.41 -2.06 -6.51
N TYR A 261 6.05 -1.12 -7.18
CA TYR A 261 7.08 -1.41 -8.19
C TYR A 261 8.36 -1.98 -7.54
N ASP A 262 9.39 -2.16 -8.37
CA ASP A 262 10.74 -2.49 -7.92
C ASP A 262 11.19 -1.57 -6.76
N HIS A 263 11.46 -2.19 -5.61
CA HIS A 263 11.81 -1.50 -4.36
C HIS A 263 13.11 -0.67 -4.45
N GLU A 264 14.00 -0.95 -5.40
CA GLU A 264 15.21 -0.14 -5.62
C GLU A 264 14.96 1.11 -6.47
N HIS A 265 13.78 1.21 -7.10
CA HIS A 265 13.42 2.39 -7.87
C HIS A 265 13.33 3.62 -6.95
N PRO A 266 13.93 4.78 -7.31
CA PRO A 266 13.94 5.96 -6.45
C PRO A 266 12.55 6.42 -5.98
N LEU A 267 11.53 6.33 -6.84
CA LEU A 267 10.14 6.67 -6.49
C LEU A 267 9.50 5.73 -5.47
N MET A 268 10.05 4.53 -5.23
CA MET A 268 9.56 3.57 -4.23
C MET A 268 10.27 3.68 -2.89
N ARG A 269 11.28 4.54 -2.77
CA ARG A 269 12.00 4.73 -1.51
C ARG A 269 11.10 5.32 -0.45
N ALA A 270 11.30 4.84 0.77
CA ALA A 270 10.63 5.30 1.97
C ALA A 270 11.49 6.30 2.77
N ILE A 271 10.87 7.00 3.72
CA ILE A 271 11.58 7.88 4.66
C ILE A 271 12.01 7.10 5.91
N PHE A 272 13.11 7.56 6.53
CA PHE A 272 13.52 7.20 7.88
C PHE A 272 14.13 8.43 8.55
N VAL A 273 13.56 8.85 9.67
CA VAL A 273 14.07 9.93 10.51
C VAL A 273 13.99 9.50 11.95
N ALA A 274 15.09 9.63 12.71
CA ALA A 274 15.14 9.23 14.11
C ALA A 274 15.73 10.33 14.98
N ARG A 275 15.20 10.48 16.19
CA ARG A 275 15.66 11.45 17.21
C ARG A 275 15.41 10.89 18.60
N GLY A 276 16.35 11.11 19.51
CA GLY A 276 16.18 10.80 20.94
C GLY A 276 17.49 10.33 21.57
N PRO A 277 17.49 10.00 22.87
CA PRO A 277 18.68 9.57 23.60
C PRO A 277 19.35 8.31 23.02
N ALA A 278 18.62 7.43 22.33
CA ALA A 278 19.19 6.26 21.65
C ALA A 278 19.93 6.62 20.35
N PHE A 279 19.78 7.85 19.86
CA PHE A 279 20.38 8.37 18.63
C PHE A 279 21.29 9.57 18.96
N PRO A 280 22.47 9.36 19.57
CA PRO A 280 23.33 10.41 20.12
C PRO A 280 24.11 11.20 19.04
N HIS A 281 23.62 11.22 17.81
CA HIS A 281 24.28 11.82 16.65
C HIS A 281 24.06 13.33 16.60
N THR A 282 24.96 14.04 15.93
CA THR A 282 24.78 15.46 15.65
C THR A 282 23.47 15.67 14.86
N PRO A 283 22.63 16.66 15.22
CA PRO A 283 21.41 16.95 14.46
C PRO A 283 21.69 17.14 12.97
N GLY A 284 20.86 16.53 12.12
CA GLY A 284 21.06 16.51 10.68
C GLY A 284 22.08 15.47 10.20
N SER A 285 22.56 14.55 11.05
CA SER A 285 23.38 13.43 10.59
C SER A 285 22.64 12.57 9.58
N ARG A 286 23.33 12.25 8.48
CA ARG A 286 22.80 11.46 7.37
C ARG A 286 23.22 10.00 7.48
N LEU A 287 22.37 9.10 7.02
CA LEU A 287 22.68 7.67 6.85
C LEU A 287 22.76 7.33 5.36
N LYS A 288 23.53 6.28 5.03
CA LYS A 288 23.37 5.64 3.72
C LYS A 288 22.00 4.95 3.64
N PRO A 289 21.38 4.84 2.46
CA PRO A 289 20.15 4.08 2.29
C PRO A 289 20.32 2.64 2.80
N PHE A 290 19.30 2.13 3.49
CA PHE A 290 19.23 0.77 4.01
C PHE A 290 17.80 0.23 3.86
N GLN A 291 17.62 -1.09 3.99
CA GLN A 291 16.33 -1.76 3.83
C GLN A 291 15.46 -1.61 5.09
N ASN A 292 14.13 -1.52 4.96
CA ASN A 292 13.25 -1.34 6.13
C ASN A 292 13.27 -2.54 7.10
N THR A 293 13.75 -3.72 6.67
CA THR A 293 13.98 -4.90 7.52
C THR A 293 14.94 -4.63 8.68
N GLU A 294 15.80 -3.61 8.54
CA GLU A 294 16.75 -3.18 9.56
C GLU A 294 16.07 -2.47 10.75
N VAL A 295 14.88 -1.89 10.54
CA VAL A 295 14.19 -1.06 11.54
C VAL A 295 13.83 -1.87 12.79
N TYR A 296 13.49 -3.15 12.65
CA TYR A 296 13.16 -4.01 13.78
C TYR A 296 14.29 -4.05 14.83
N ASN A 297 15.52 -4.29 14.40
CA ASN A 297 16.68 -4.32 15.30
C ASN A 297 16.96 -2.94 15.92
N ILE A 298 16.78 -1.86 15.15
CA ILE A 298 16.95 -0.48 15.65
C ILE A 298 15.97 -0.19 16.79
N ILE A 299 14.70 -0.60 16.65
CA ILE A 299 13.69 -0.42 17.69
C ILE A 299 13.98 -1.30 18.90
N CYS A 300 14.37 -2.57 18.69
CA CYS A 300 14.78 -3.46 19.80
C CYS A 300 15.94 -2.87 20.61
N ASP A 301 17.00 -2.38 19.94
CA ASP A 301 18.14 -1.75 20.60
C ASP A 301 17.73 -0.48 21.35
N SER A 302 16.84 0.33 20.76
CA SER A 302 16.33 1.55 21.40
C SER A 302 15.49 1.25 22.65
N LEU A 303 14.84 0.08 22.73
CA LEU A 303 14.06 -0.38 23.88
C LEU A 303 14.91 -1.17 24.89
N GLY A 304 16.14 -1.57 24.52
CA GLY A 304 16.99 -2.42 25.34
C GLY A 304 16.50 -3.86 25.44
N ILE A 305 15.82 -4.37 24.41
CA ILE A 305 15.29 -5.74 24.34
C ILE A 305 16.06 -6.60 23.34
N GLU A 306 16.04 -7.91 23.53
CA GLU A 306 16.70 -8.85 22.62
C GLU A 306 15.83 -9.06 21.37
N PRO A 307 16.35 -8.80 20.15
CA PRO A 307 15.63 -9.06 18.92
C PRO A 307 15.52 -10.56 18.65
N ARG A 308 14.41 -10.98 18.06
CA ARG A 308 14.24 -12.35 17.54
C ARG A 308 14.96 -12.53 16.21
N PRO A 309 15.22 -13.77 15.75
CA PRO A 309 15.81 -14.03 14.45
C PRO A 309 15.05 -13.33 13.33
N ASN A 310 15.74 -12.47 12.59
CA ASN A 310 15.20 -11.67 11.49
C ASN A 310 16.29 -11.43 10.43
N ASN A 311 15.94 -10.74 9.34
CA ASN A 311 16.87 -10.51 8.22
C ASN A 311 17.70 -9.22 8.33
N GLY A 312 17.45 -8.39 9.34
CA GLY A 312 18.22 -7.18 9.62
C GLY A 312 19.57 -7.47 10.28
N THR A 313 20.54 -6.60 10.02
CA THR A 313 21.93 -6.66 10.47
C THR A 313 22.43 -5.38 11.14
N ILE A 314 21.77 -4.24 10.90
CA ILE A 314 22.12 -2.94 11.50
C ILE A 314 21.72 -2.95 12.99
N ARG A 315 22.60 -2.37 13.81
CA ARG A 315 22.46 -2.21 15.27
C ARG A 315 22.81 -0.79 15.69
N LEU A 316 22.35 -0.36 16.87
CA LEU A 316 22.76 0.91 17.46
C LEU A 316 24.17 0.81 18.10
N PRO A 317 24.95 1.91 18.12
CA PRO A 317 24.66 3.22 17.51
C PRO A 317 24.81 3.19 15.98
N LEU A 318 24.00 3.97 15.27
CA LEU A 318 24.04 4.04 13.81
C LEU A 318 25.35 4.64 13.29
N GLN A 319 25.84 4.14 12.15
CA GLN A 319 26.97 4.72 11.44
C GLN A 319 26.50 5.81 10.47
N THR A 320 26.91 7.05 10.70
CA THR A 320 26.52 8.21 9.88
C THR A 320 27.53 8.50 8.76
N ASP A 321 27.05 9.13 7.69
CA ASP A 321 27.81 9.51 6.49
C ASP A 321 27.67 11.01 6.24
N GLY A 322 28.17 11.80 7.19
CA GLY A 322 28.15 13.25 7.18
C GLY A 322 26.82 13.86 7.67
N LEU A 323 26.63 15.14 7.37
CA LEU A 323 25.41 15.89 7.66
C LEU A 323 24.61 16.11 6.38
N HIS A 324 23.29 16.22 6.51
CA HIS A 324 22.43 16.74 5.46
C HIS A 324 22.79 18.19 5.16
N ASP A 325 22.96 18.49 3.88
CA ASP A 325 23.02 19.85 3.39
C ASP A 325 21.60 20.29 3.04
N PHE A 326 21.01 21.13 3.88
CA PHE A 326 19.63 21.60 3.73
C PHE A 326 19.47 22.54 2.52
N GLU A 327 20.57 23.08 1.99
CA GLU A 327 20.60 23.95 0.82
C GLU A 327 20.95 23.17 -0.46
N ALA A 328 21.36 21.90 -0.34
CA ALA A 328 21.70 21.08 -1.50
C ALA A 328 20.45 20.77 -2.32
N PHE A 329 20.57 20.99 -3.63
CA PHE A 329 19.58 20.52 -4.60
C PHE A 329 19.56 18.98 -4.58
N VAL A 330 18.42 18.41 -4.16
CA VAL A 330 18.14 16.99 -4.35
C VAL A 330 17.41 16.87 -5.67
N PRO A 331 18.00 16.22 -6.70
CA PRO A 331 17.27 15.98 -7.95
C PRO A 331 16.03 15.17 -7.64
N GLU A 332 14.87 15.74 -7.95
CA GLU A 332 13.61 14.99 -7.93
C GLU A 332 13.75 13.84 -8.93
N PRO A 333 13.50 12.59 -8.53
CA PRO A 333 13.49 11.50 -9.49
C PRO A 333 12.43 11.83 -10.54
N ASP A 334 12.86 11.98 -11.79
CA ASP A 334 11.92 12.25 -12.88
C ASP A 334 10.85 11.15 -12.90
N ASP A 335 9.58 11.55 -12.95
CA ASP A 335 8.56 10.66 -13.47
C ASP A 335 8.99 10.21 -14.87
N PRO A 336 8.70 8.97 -15.28
CA PRO A 336 8.97 8.55 -16.65
C PRO A 336 8.34 9.56 -17.62
N PRO A 337 9.10 10.05 -18.62
CA PRO A 337 8.65 11.14 -19.47
C PRO A 337 7.28 10.80 -20.08
N PRO A 338 6.36 11.78 -20.19
CA PRO A 338 5.14 11.58 -20.95
C PRO A 338 5.54 11.23 -22.39
N ILE A 339 5.04 10.11 -22.91
CA ILE A 339 5.20 9.79 -24.32
C ILE A 339 4.27 10.76 -25.06
N ASN A 340 4.83 11.89 -25.49
CA ASN A 340 4.19 12.74 -26.47
C ASN A 340 4.09 11.91 -27.76
N HIS A 341 2.87 11.74 -28.25
CA HIS A 341 2.49 10.96 -29.45
C HIS A 341 2.22 9.48 -29.21
N VAL A 342 0.95 9.15 -29.02
CA VAL A 342 0.40 7.91 -29.59
C VAL A 342 0.42 8.14 -31.10
N ASP A 343 1.28 7.43 -31.82
CA ASP A 343 1.25 7.45 -33.27
C ASP A 343 -0.06 6.80 -33.71
N ALA A 344 -1.05 7.62 -34.08
CA ALA A 344 -2.37 7.19 -34.53
C ALA A 344 -2.31 6.28 -35.79
N SER A 345 -1.12 6.13 -36.39
CA SER A 345 -0.87 5.18 -37.47
C SER A 345 -0.80 3.71 -37.03
N ILE A 346 -0.74 3.40 -35.73
CA ILE A 346 -0.75 2.03 -35.21
C ILE A 346 -2.18 1.44 -35.12
N LEU A 347 -3.23 2.26 -35.33
CA LEU A 347 -4.63 1.87 -35.09
C LEU A 347 -5.49 1.60 -36.35
N LEU A 348 -4.92 1.41 -37.53
CA LEU A 348 -5.73 1.13 -38.73
C LEU A 348 -5.57 -0.31 -39.23
N PRO A 349 -6.66 -1.11 -39.35
CA PRO A 349 -6.68 -2.22 -40.28
C PRO A 349 -6.77 -1.70 -41.72
N LEU A 350 -6.12 -2.38 -42.68
CA LEU A 350 -6.21 -2.06 -44.11
C LEU A 350 -7.67 -2.01 -44.60
N PRO A 351 -8.05 -1.06 -45.48
CA PRO A 351 -9.38 -1.05 -46.05
C PRO A 351 -9.52 -2.14 -47.12
N ALA A 352 -10.48 -3.03 -46.92
CA ALA A 352 -11.07 -3.81 -47.99
C ALA A 352 -11.94 -2.88 -48.86
N ILE A 353 -11.65 -2.87 -50.16
CA ILE A 353 -12.47 -2.23 -51.19
C ILE A 353 -13.80 -2.99 -51.29
N THR A 354 -14.95 -2.31 -51.18
CA THR A 354 -15.98 -2.24 -52.26
C THR A 354 -17.10 -1.25 -51.94
N ALA A 355 -17.69 -0.76 -53.03
CA ALA A 355 -18.51 0.42 -53.30
C ALA A 355 -19.90 0.58 -52.65
N ASP A 356 -20.44 1.77 -52.96
CA ASP A 356 -21.80 2.31 -52.82
C ASP A 356 -22.22 2.79 -51.42
N GLY A 357 -22.80 3.97 -51.23
CA GLY A 357 -23.31 4.97 -52.16
C GLY A 357 -24.47 5.69 -51.48
N SER A 358 -24.51 7.03 -51.58
CA SER A 358 -25.59 7.95 -51.20
C SER A 358 -25.66 8.50 -49.76
N SER A 359 -25.25 9.77 -49.70
CA SER A 359 -25.70 10.92 -48.90
C SER A 359 -27.05 10.84 -48.18
N PHE A 360 -27.10 11.27 -46.91
CA PHE A 360 -28.18 12.12 -46.39
C PHE A 360 -27.65 13.07 -45.28
N LYS A 361 -28.04 14.34 -45.38
CA LYS A 361 -27.75 15.44 -44.43
C LYS A 361 -28.71 15.43 -43.23
N PRO A 362 -28.34 16.00 -42.06
CA PRO A 362 -29.15 16.01 -40.85
C PRO A 362 -30.11 17.22 -40.79
N PRO A 363 -31.22 17.16 -40.03
CA PRO A 363 -31.95 18.36 -39.63
C PRO A 363 -31.65 18.78 -38.18
N VAL A 364 -31.70 20.10 -37.99
CA VAL A 364 -31.55 20.90 -36.75
C VAL A 364 -32.96 21.13 -36.14
N PRO A 365 -33.09 21.43 -34.82
CA PRO A 365 -34.26 21.06 -34.02
C PRO A 365 -35.33 22.15 -33.90
N GLU A 366 -36.54 21.74 -33.53
CA GLU A 366 -37.66 22.62 -33.19
C GLU A 366 -38.24 22.21 -31.83
N ALA A 367 -38.57 23.20 -31.00
CA ALA A 367 -39.03 23.07 -29.62
C ALA A 367 -40.55 23.22 -29.51
N ALA A 368 -41.20 22.46 -28.62
CA ALA A 368 -42.41 22.86 -27.88
C ALA A 368 -42.75 21.88 -26.73
N ILE A 369 -42.66 22.41 -25.50
CA ILE A 369 -43.61 22.40 -24.36
C ILE A 369 -44.56 21.19 -24.15
N ASP A 370 -44.30 20.51 -23.02
CA ASP A 370 -45.17 20.08 -21.89
C ASP A 370 -46.64 19.65 -22.10
N ASP A 371 -46.96 18.41 -21.70
CA ASP A 371 -48.00 18.07 -20.71
C ASP A 371 -48.16 16.53 -20.58
N GLY A 372 -48.15 16.01 -19.35
CA GLY A 372 -48.95 14.82 -18.98
C GLY A 372 -48.23 13.52 -18.57
N ASP A 373 -48.15 13.34 -17.25
CA ASP A 373 -48.24 12.12 -16.43
C ASP A 373 -48.09 10.73 -17.09
N GLY A 374 -47.10 9.97 -16.63
CA GLY A 374 -46.90 8.55 -16.93
C GLY A 374 -45.73 7.99 -16.14
N THR A 375 -46.04 7.27 -15.06
CA THR A 375 -45.11 6.44 -14.29
C THR A 375 -44.49 5.35 -15.16
N LEU A 376 -43.18 5.05 -14.97
CA LEU A 376 -42.55 3.72 -14.97
C LEU A 376 -41.01 3.83 -14.82
N ASP A 377 -40.50 3.18 -13.77
CA ASP A 377 -39.26 2.40 -13.66
C ASP A 377 -37.90 2.98 -14.12
N GLY A 378 -37.13 3.42 -13.12
CA GLY A 378 -35.95 2.68 -12.64
C GLY A 378 -34.80 2.40 -13.61
N THR A 379 -33.82 3.31 -13.67
CA THR A 379 -32.39 2.96 -13.76
C THR A 379 -31.59 3.97 -12.94
N PRO A 380 -30.97 3.60 -11.80
CA PRO A 380 -29.98 4.48 -11.19
C PRO A 380 -28.70 4.34 -11.99
N SER A 381 -28.27 5.43 -12.61
CA SER A 381 -26.88 5.65 -12.98
C SER A 381 -26.02 5.51 -11.71
N GLY A 382 -25.46 4.31 -11.50
CA GLY A 382 -24.47 4.07 -10.47
C GLY A 382 -23.31 5.05 -10.68
N SER A 383 -23.10 5.91 -9.70
CA SER A 383 -22.19 7.03 -9.80
C SER A 383 -20.75 6.49 -9.82
N TRP A 384 -19.94 6.92 -10.78
CA TRP A 384 -18.48 6.75 -10.81
C TRP A 384 -17.77 6.98 -9.47
N ARG A 385 -18.38 7.77 -8.56
CA ARG A 385 -17.92 7.94 -7.17
C ARG A 385 -18.03 6.67 -6.33
N ASP A 386 -19.03 5.85 -6.55
CA ASP A 386 -19.23 4.58 -5.86
C ASP A 386 -18.18 3.56 -6.31
N TRP A 387 -17.81 3.54 -7.59
CA TRP A 387 -16.69 2.75 -8.12
C TRP A 387 -15.31 3.23 -7.61
N ILE A 388 -15.09 4.55 -7.51
CA ILE A 388 -13.87 5.10 -6.89
C ILE A 388 -13.80 4.75 -5.41
N ASN A 389 -14.92 4.85 -4.70
CA ASN A 389 -15.00 4.40 -3.33
C ASN A 389 -14.76 2.90 -3.26
N ASP A 390 -15.29 2.09 -4.17
CA ASP A 390 -15.06 0.65 -4.22
C ASP A 390 -13.59 0.34 -4.50
N LYS A 391 -12.91 1.04 -5.40
CA LYS A 391 -11.47 0.84 -5.69
C LYS A 391 -10.55 1.34 -4.58
N ILE A 392 -10.87 2.47 -3.93
CA ILE A 392 -10.17 2.89 -2.71
C ILE A 392 -10.47 1.91 -1.58
N GLN A 393 -11.68 1.37 -1.51
CA GLN A 393 -12.03 0.32 -0.57
C GLN A 393 -11.38 -1.00 -0.95
N GLU A 394 -11.13 -1.32 -2.22
CA GLU A 394 -10.40 -2.50 -2.69
C GLU A 394 -8.91 -2.35 -2.48
N ILE A 395 -8.34 -1.14 -2.57
CA ILE A 395 -6.96 -0.84 -2.18
C ILE A 395 -6.84 -0.88 -0.65
N LYS A 396 -7.82 -0.30 0.07
CA LYS A 396 -7.94 -0.48 1.52
C LYS A 396 -8.24 -1.91 1.90
N GLN A 397 -8.88 -2.71 1.04
CA GLN A 397 -9.23 -4.12 1.22
C GLN A 397 -8.18 -5.07 0.64
N TRP A 398 -7.21 -4.57 -0.13
CA TRP A 398 -6.01 -5.26 -0.58
C TRP A 398 -4.96 -5.05 0.49
N ALA A 399 -4.78 -3.80 0.93
CA ALA A 399 -4.14 -3.47 2.18
C ALA A 399 -4.81 -4.26 3.31
N SER A 400 -6.15 -4.33 3.36
CA SER A 400 -6.87 -5.19 4.29
C SER A 400 -7.10 -6.64 3.81
N GLY A 401 -6.50 -7.07 2.72
CA GLY A 401 -6.74 -8.37 2.05
C GLY A 401 -5.57 -9.30 2.28
N VAL A 402 -4.39 -8.69 2.45
CA VAL A 402 -3.36 -9.13 3.39
C VAL A 402 -3.95 -9.31 4.82
N PHE A 403 -5.10 -8.68 5.15
CA PHE A 403 -5.72 -8.65 6.50
C PHE A 403 -7.19 -9.13 6.53
N GLY A 404 -7.43 -10.38 6.12
CA GLY A 404 -8.77 -10.97 5.91
C GLY A 404 -9.97 -10.45 6.75
N GLN A 405 -11.08 -10.21 6.05
CA GLN A 405 -12.41 -9.90 6.60
C GLN A 405 -13.17 -11.18 6.98
N GLY A 406 -13.72 -11.20 8.19
CA GLY A 406 -14.73 -12.17 8.61
C GLY A 406 -16.13 -11.58 8.43
N LYS A 407 -17.06 -12.35 7.86
CA LYS A 407 -18.49 -12.07 7.96
C LYS A 407 -19.00 -12.64 9.28
N GLU A 408 -19.70 -11.82 10.04
CA GLU A 408 -20.56 -12.23 11.15
C GLU A 408 -21.71 -13.10 10.65
N GLN A 409 -21.99 -14.18 11.38
CA GLN A 409 -23.27 -14.86 11.39
C GLN A 409 -23.74 -14.98 12.85
N SER A 410 -24.75 -14.20 13.21
CA SER A 410 -25.73 -14.49 14.28
C SER A 410 -26.60 -15.68 13.83
N SER A 411 -27.16 -16.58 14.65
CA SER A 411 -27.35 -16.73 16.10
C SER A 411 -27.90 -18.14 16.36
N GLU A 412 -27.93 -18.55 17.64
CA GLU A 412 -28.79 -19.59 18.25
C GLU A 412 -28.44 -21.07 17.97
N ASP A 413 -27.77 -21.72 18.92
CA ASP A 413 -28.47 -22.59 19.88
C ASP A 413 -27.53 -23.01 21.02
N ALA A 414 -28.04 -22.85 22.24
CA ALA A 414 -27.42 -23.33 23.47
C ALA A 414 -28.12 -24.63 23.87
N GLU A 415 -27.38 -25.74 24.02
CA GLU A 415 -27.68 -26.73 25.06
C GLU A 415 -26.51 -27.70 25.34
N ALA A 416 -26.19 -27.77 26.63
CA ALA A 416 -25.60 -28.82 27.47
C ALA A 416 -24.81 -30.00 26.84
N GLY A 417 -23.61 -30.25 27.40
CA GLY A 417 -22.97 -31.56 27.34
C GLY A 417 -21.62 -31.61 28.04
N SER A 418 -21.58 -32.20 29.23
CA SER A 418 -20.39 -32.51 30.01
C SER A 418 -19.40 -33.43 29.27
N GLY A 419 -18.10 -33.30 29.54
CA GLY A 419 -17.11 -34.21 28.96
C GLY A 419 -15.67 -33.92 29.37
N ASP A 420 -15.23 -34.66 30.37
CA ASP A 420 -13.91 -34.73 30.99
C ASP A 420 -12.77 -35.16 30.03
N ARG A 421 -11.51 -34.87 30.42
CA ARG A 421 -10.21 -35.53 30.09
C ARG A 421 -9.25 -35.06 28.97
N LEU A 422 -8.09 -34.58 29.45
CA LEU A 422 -6.71 -35.10 29.31
C LEU A 422 -6.04 -35.30 27.91
N VAL A 423 -4.89 -34.62 27.78
CA VAL A 423 -3.56 -35.12 27.35
C VAL A 423 -3.37 -35.53 25.88
N ARG A 424 -2.66 -34.70 25.11
CA ARG A 424 -1.21 -34.83 24.82
C ARG A 424 -0.66 -33.55 24.24
#